data_AF-A0A0N8WIQ8-F1
#
_entry.id   AF-A0A0N8WIQ8-F1
#
_cell.length_a   1.000
_cell.length_b   1.000
_cell.length_c   1.000
_cell.angle_alpha   90.00
_cell.angle_beta   90.00
_cell.angle_gamma   90.00
#
_symmetry.space_group_name_H-M   'P 1'
#
loop_
_entity.id
_entity.type
_entity.pdbx_description
1 polymer ?
#
loop_
_entity_poly.entity_id
_entity_poly.type
_entity_poly.pdbx_seq_one_letter_code
_entity_poly.pdbx_strand_id
1 'polypeptide(L)'
;MRNVMSRVPRPPRQREEPSEPDEPFRPPTPRPPVEPPDPTTTADGAADTPGNAPGNVPAQASDTAADARAIPSPAPPPGADLQDTPPAPPGSAAADMAAATRPADPPAAPTSAPAGAAPARCAYPGCIRPPAPADGPGRPPAYCDDPAHNRLSAYRRRRELAHRPAGQSTPAPGAARPAPIPRPLAAGRARAEELAGQVQSLAGELTATLDAFARQMALLGDVTAAEAQVEAAEADAAERVAEAVARAVRAEQAARAAGIARAESDAIAAEAVTALEDAERRLVAAEAAVADAVEESAAAVRAATAAAEAVRADADTAVADADAHARAAIDAAERDAAARITEAHHDAETRIAEATATRDQALTELATARRDAERDARQRAELRAERDALREDIRAERAEALRLRQGADADAQRLRADAAADLDRLRAETTAEITRIRAEAAADVDRARAAAAAETERIRAEAEARLDVERRAAAERLAVLGEARAEARTRAERAERQADDLAAELRALRTPGPGGT
;
A
#
# COMPACT_ATOMS: atom_id res chain seq x y z
N MET A 1 69.16 15.65 43.58
CA MET A 1 68.91 14.69 42.48
C MET A 1 67.41 14.58 42.23
N ARG A 2 66.90 15.09 41.11
CA ARG A 2 65.60 14.73 40.50
C ARG A 2 65.78 14.83 38.98
N ASN A 3 65.34 13.82 38.23
CA ASN A 3 65.67 13.70 36.80
C ASN A 3 64.82 14.63 35.92
N VAL A 4 65.49 15.33 35.00
CA VAL A 4 64.84 16.04 33.89
C VAL A 4 64.76 15.07 32.71
N MET A 5 63.59 14.45 32.51
CA MET A 5 63.35 13.59 31.34
C MET A 5 62.99 14.43 30.12
N SER A 6 63.91 14.49 29.15
CA SER A 6 63.71 15.22 27.90
C SER A 6 62.66 14.54 27.02
N ARG A 7 61.68 15.30 26.51
CA ARG A 7 60.67 14.80 25.57
C ARG A 7 61.09 15.10 24.13
N VAL A 8 61.59 14.08 23.44
CA VAL A 8 61.84 14.12 21.99
C VAL A 8 60.50 14.09 21.23
N PRO A 9 60.25 14.98 20.25
CA PRO A 9 59.06 14.90 19.39
C PRO A 9 59.13 13.67 18.48
N ARG A 10 58.03 12.93 18.35
CA ARG A 10 57.88 11.95 17.24
C ARG A 10 57.60 12.71 15.94
N PRO A 11 58.19 12.31 14.80
CA PRO A 11 57.74 12.80 13.49
C PRO A 11 56.31 12.29 13.19
N PRO A 12 55.54 13.00 12.35
CA PRO A 12 54.24 12.50 11.89
C PRO A 12 54.42 11.22 11.07
N ARG A 13 53.48 10.28 11.20
CA ARG A 13 53.39 9.15 10.27
C ARG A 13 53.02 9.68 8.90
N GLN A 14 53.78 9.33 7.88
CA GLN A 14 53.33 9.44 6.50
C GLN A 14 52.06 8.60 6.33
N ARG A 15 51.08 9.13 5.58
CA ARG A 15 50.03 8.28 5.02
C ARG A 15 50.65 7.55 3.84
N GLU A 16 50.53 6.22 3.83
CA GLU A 16 50.68 5.47 2.59
C GLU A 16 49.42 5.74 1.77
N GLU A 17 49.59 6.40 0.62
CA GLU A 17 48.52 6.59 -0.35
C GLU A 17 48.33 5.28 -1.12
N PRO A 18 47.09 4.80 -1.32
CA PRO A 18 46.85 3.56 -2.06
C PRO A 18 47.25 3.76 -3.52
N SER A 19 48.09 2.87 -4.03
CA SER A 19 48.56 2.90 -5.42
C SER A 19 47.40 2.75 -6.41
N GLU A 20 47.24 3.74 -7.29
CA GLU A 20 46.26 3.71 -8.37
C GLU A 20 46.60 2.59 -9.39
N PRO A 21 45.60 1.88 -9.95
CA PRO A 21 45.82 0.93 -11.04
C PRO A 21 45.89 1.63 -12.40
N ASP A 22 46.96 1.40 -13.15
CA ASP A 22 47.10 1.81 -14.56
C ASP A 22 46.11 1.03 -15.46
N GLU A 23 44.87 1.52 -15.60
CA GLU A 23 43.95 1.11 -16.67
C GLU A 23 43.87 2.17 -17.79
N PRO A 24 44.14 1.83 -19.05
CA PRO A 24 44.10 2.79 -20.15
C PRO A 24 42.67 3.22 -20.48
N PHE A 25 42.40 4.52 -20.33
CA PHE A 25 41.11 5.18 -20.53
C PHE A 25 40.41 4.78 -21.84
N ARG A 26 39.31 4.02 -21.74
CA ARG A 26 38.42 3.72 -22.86
C ARG A 26 37.30 4.77 -22.95
N PRO A 27 37.13 5.49 -24.07
CA PRO A 27 35.99 6.38 -24.25
C PRO A 27 34.67 5.57 -24.34
N PRO A 28 33.55 6.11 -23.85
CA PRO A 28 32.26 5.42 -23.89
C PRO A 28 31.75 5.27 -25.33
N THR A 29 31.21 4.09 -25.65
CA THR A 29 30.50 3.87 -26.92
C THR A 29 29.16 4.62 -26.91
N PRO A 30 28.76 5.26 -28.03
CA PRO A 30 27.45 5.89 -28.13
C PRO A 30 26.34 4.83 -28.11
N ARG A 31 25.26 5.11 -27.38
CA ARG A 31 24.04 4.29 -27.46
C ARG A 31 23.40 4.47 -28.84
N PRO A 32 22.83 3.40 -29.45
CA PRO A 32 21.98 3.56 -30.62
C PRO A 32 20.73 4.41 -30.27
N PRO A 33 20.16 5.16 -31.23
CA PRO A 33 18.93 5.90 -31.01
C PRO A 33 17.76 4.95 -30.76
N VAL A 34 16.86 5.36 -29.86
CA VAL A 34 15.57 4.68 -29.64
C VAL A 34 14.55 5.30 -30.58
N GLU A 35 13.95 4.51 -31.46
CA GLU A 35 12.82 4.94 -32.28
C GLU A 35 11.57 5.13 -31.39
N PRO A 36 10.89 6.28 -31.44
CA PRO A 36 9.59 6.44 -30.80
C PRO A 36 8.48 5.78 -31.65
N PRO A 37 7.44 5.19 -31.04
CA PRO A 37 6.32 4.61 -31.78
C PRO A 37 5.40 5.69 -32.38
N ASP A 38 4.87 5.45 -33.57
CA ASP A 38 3.89 6.32 -34.24
C ASP A 38 2.56 6.46 -33.46
N PRO A 39 2.10 7.69 -33.16
CA PRO A 39 0.75 7.96 -32.69
C PRO A 39 -0.15 8.48 -33.84
N THR A 40 -0.87 7.58 -34.49
CA THR A 40 -1.85 7.95 -35.53
C THR A 40 -3.11 8.60 -34.92
N THR A 41 -3.39 9.88 -35.25
CA THR A 41 -4.71 10.58 -35.11
C THR A 41 -5.34 10.61 -33.69
N THR A 42 -5.79 11.71 -33.11
CA THR A 42 -6.54 12.89 -33.63
C THR A 42 -6.36 13.99 -32.55
N ALA A 43 -5.87 15.21 -32.79
CA ALA A 43 -6.35 16.30 -33.64
C ALA A 43 -7.63 17.01 -33.14
N ASP A 44 -7.53 17.71 -31.99
CA ASP A 44 -8.25 18.94 -31.58
C ASP A 44 -7.64 19.41 -30.24
N GLY A 45 -7.56 20.70 -29.85
CA GLY A 45 -7.86 21.94 -30.58
C GLY A 45 -7.75 23.17 -29.64
N ALA A 46 -7.14 24.27 -30.11
CA ALA A 46 -6.95 25.59 -29.43
C ALA A 46 -6.05 25.64 -28.17
N ALA A 47 -5.51 26.80 -27.73
CA ALA A 47 -4.94 27.98 -28.42
C ALA A 47 -4.29 28.91 -27.37
N ASP A 48 -3.26 29.66 -27.76
CA ASP A 48 -2.42 30.53 -26.92
C ASP A 48 -3.13 31.68 -26.16
N THR A 49 -2.55 32.10 -25.02
CA THR A 49 -1.99 33.46 -24.81
C THR A 49 -1.26 33.55 -23.44
N PRO A 50 -0.02 34.10 -23.35
CA PRO A 50 0.74 34.13 -22.10
C PRO A 50 0.80 35.50 -21.38
N GLY A 51 0.86 35.45 -20.04
CA GLY A 51 1.74 36.29 -19.20
C GLY A 51 1.36 37.73 -18.84
N ASN A 52 1.34 38.03 -17.53
CA ASN A 52 1.91 39.28 -17.00
C ASN A 52 2.38 39.12 -15.53
N ALA A 53 3.16 40.08 -15.03
CA ALA A 53 3.98 40.00 -13.82
C ALA A 53 3.32 40.62 -12.55
N PRO A 54 3.89 40.45 -11.33
CA PRO A 54 3.17 40.67 -10.06
C PRO A 54 3.29 42.08 -9.44
N GLY A 55 2.44 42.37 -8.45
CA GLY A 55 2.42 43.62 -7.67
C GLY A 55 2.10 43.42 -6.17
N ASN A 56 2.63 44.31 -5.32
CA ASN A 56 2.68 44.20 -3.84
C ASN A 56 1.38 44.60 -3.10
N VAL A 57 0.96 43.81 -2.08
CA VAL A 57 1.04 44.11 -0.62
C VAL A 57 0.67 45.55 -0.14
N PRO A 58 -0.10 45.81 0.96
CA PRO A 58 -0.92 44.90 1.82
C PRO A 58 -2.24 45.47 2.48
N ALA A 59 -2.89 44.61 3.29
CA ALA A 59 -3.42 44.86 4.66
C ALA A 59 -4.90 45.29 4.99
N GLN A 60 -5.33 44.74 6.15
CA GLN A 60 -6.35 45.20 7.14
C GLN A 60 -7.84 44.75 7.05
N ALA A 61 -8.45 44.77 8.25
CA ALA A 61 -9.88 44.82 8.60
C ALA A 61 -10.73 43.52 8.55
N SER A 62 -10.65 42.82 9.67
CA SER A 62 -11.65 42.00 10.37
C SER A 62 -13.14 42.36 10.27
N ASP A 63 -13.96 41.35 10.58
CA ASP A 63 -15.33 41.36 11.14
C ASP A 63 -16.52 41.86 10.31
N THR A 64 -17.42 40.92 9.99
CA THR A 64 -18.84 41.02 10.39
C THR A 64 -19.47 39.62 10.48
N ALA A 65 -20.60 39.49 11.19
CA ALA A 65 -21.21 38.21 11.55
C ALA A 65 -22.64 38.02 10.99
N ALA A 66 -23.20 36.82 11.19
CA ALA A 66 -24.48 36.31 10.66
C ALA A 66 -24.45 35.99 9.14
N ASP A 67 -25.29 35.09 8.61
CA ASP A 67 -26.49 34.46 9.20
C ASP A 67 -26.58 32.94 8.90
N ALA A 68 -27.54 32.25 9.51
CA ALA A 68 -27.64 30.80 9.60
C ALA A 68 -28.23 30.08 8.36
N ARG A 69 -27.91 28.78 8.20
CA ARG A 69 -28.90 27.71 7.96
C ARG A 69 -28.32 26.28 7.90
N ALA A 70 -29.23 25.32 8.17
CA ALA A 70 -29.23 23.90 7.77
C ALA A 70 -28.13 22.95 8.30
N ILE A 71 -28.55 22.09 9.24
CA ILE A 71 -27.98 20.74 9.46
C ILE A 71 -28.62 19.80 8.43
N PRO A 72 -27.94 18.73 7.98
CA PRO A 72 -28.43 17.40 8.38
C PRO A 72 -27.31 16.43 8.80
N SER A 73 -27.56 15.67 9.87
CA SER A 73 -26.75 14.50 10.24
C SER A 73 -26.99 13.34 9.27
N PRO A 74 -26.03 12.41 9.07
CA PRO A 74 -26.24 11.21 8.27
C PRO A 74 -27.27 10.26 8.92
N ALA A 75 -28.03 9.56 8.09
CA ALA A 75 -29.04 8.59 8.51
C ALA A 75 -28.45 7.18 8.76
N PRO A 76 -28.99 6.41 9.72
CA PRO A 76 -28.62 5.00 9.96
C PRO A 76 -29.24 4.04 8.91
N PRO A 77 -28.77 2.78 8.83
CA PRO A 77 -29.00 1.91 7.67
C PRO A 77 -30.28 1.05 7.74
N PRO A 78 -30.76 0.52 6.59
CA PRO A 78 -31.64 -0.63 6.56
C PRO A 78 -30.86 -1.94 6.82
N GLY A 79 -31.40 -2.82 7.64
CA GLY A 79 -30.93 -4.21 7.78
C GLY A 79 -31.87 -5.18 7.06
N ALA A 80 -31.33 -6.27 6.53
CA ALA A 80 -32.07 -7.45 6.08
C ALA A 80 -31.19 -8.69 6.21
N ASP A 81 -31.76 -9.75 6.77
CA ASP A 81 -31.11 -10.93 7.32
C ASP A 81 -30.27 -11.75 6.33
N LEU A 82 -29.12 -12.26 6.81
CA LEU A 82 -28.46 -13.46 6.29
C LEU A 82 -28.08 -14.36 7.47
N GLN A 83 -28.71 -15.54 7.56
CA GLN A 83 -28.39 -16.62 8.49
C GLN A 83 -27.83 -17.83 7.72
N ASP A 84 -27.17 -18.73 8.45
CA ASP A 84 -26.50 -19.92 7.94
C ASP A 84 -27.35 -20.83 7.04
N THR A 85 -26.71 -21.44 6.04
CA THR A 85 -26.64 -22.92 5.92
C THR A 85 -25.56 -23.36 4.90
N PRO A 86 -25.02 -24.60 4.98
CA PRO A 86 -23.79 -25.00 4.30
C PRO A 86 -23.97 -25.58 2.88
N PRO A 87 -22.89 -25.67 2.07
CA PRO A 87 -22.95 -26.25 0.73
C PRO A 87 -23.11 -27.78 0.73
N ALA A 88 -23.91 -28.27 -0.21
CA ALA A 88 -24.07 -29.68 -0.58
C ALA A 88 -23.69 -29.85 -2.09
N PRO A 89 -23.43 -31.07 -2.59
CA PRO A 89 -22.54 -31.28 -3.73
C PRO A 89 -23.19 -31.01 -5.11
N PRO A 90 -22.37 -30.72 -6.15
CA PRO A 90 -22.86 -30.54 -7.51
C PRO A 90 -23.32 -31.87 -8.14
N GLY A 91 -24.63 -32.03 -8.28
CA GLY A 91 -25.24 -33.01 -9.18
C GLY A 91 -25.15 -32.56 -10.64
N SER A 92 -25.13 -33.50 -11.57
CA SER A 92 -25.00 -33.23 -13.01
C SER A 92 -26.30 -32.72 -13.65
N ALA A 93 -26.17 -31.87 -14.67
CA ALA A 93 -27.19 -31.55 -15.65
C ALA A 93 -26.58 -31.70 -17.06
N ALA A 94 -27.37 -32.17 -18.04
CA ALA A 94 -26.87 -32.58 -19.35
C ALA A 94 -27.41 -31.71 -20.50
N ALA A 95 -26.64 -31.61 -21.58
CA ALA A 95 -27.11 -31.18 -22.90
C ALA A 95 -26.23 -31.77 -24.03
N ASP A 96 -26.79 -32.77 -24.71
CA ASP A 96 -26.69 -33.08 -26.14
C ASP A 96 -25.44 -32.68 -26.97
N MET A 97 -24.75 -33.69 -27.54
CA MET A 97 -25.02 -34.12 -28.93
C MET A 97 -24.22 -35.35 -29.39
N ALA A 98 -24.86 -36.19 -30.20
CA ALA A 98 -24.31 -37.08 -31.24
C ALA A 98 -23.05 -37.95 -30.95
N ALA A 99 -23.28 -39.22 -30.62
CA ALA A 99 -22.38 -40.32 -30.98
C ALA A 99 -23.19 -41.55 -31.43
N ALA A 100 -22.67 -42.33 -32.37
CA ALA A 100 -23.32 -43.53 -32.92
C ALA A 100 -22.47 -44.78 -32.68
N THR A 101 -23.08 -45.96 -32.94
CA THR A 101 -22.52 -47.33 -32.90
C THR A 101 -22.94 -48.16 -31.67
N ARG A 102 -23.16 -49.47 -31.90
CA ARG A 102 -23.81 -50.46 -31.01
C ARG A 102 -22.82 -51.06 -29.99
N PRO A 103 -23.33 -51.77 -28.96
CA PRO A 103 -23.20 -53.24 -29.06
C PRO A 103 -24.40 -54.06 -28.52
N ALA A 104 -24.34 -55.38 -28.81
CA ALA A 104 -24.96 -56.52 -28.13
C ALA A 104 -26.50 -56.68 -28.05
N ASP A 105 -26.99 -57.75 -28.69
CA ASP A 105 -28.29 -58.38 -28.46
C ASP A 105 -28.15 -59.58 -27.48
N PRO A 106 -29.20 -59.93 -26.72
CA PRO A 106 -29.51 -61.34 -26.44
C PRO A 106 -30.90 -61.74 -26.99
N PRO A 107 -31.11 -63.02 -27.38
CA PRO A 107 -32.22 -63.40 -28.27
C PRO A 107 -33.58 -63.65 -27.58
N ALA A 108 -34.66 -63.31 -28.31
CA ALA A 108 -36.04 -63.65 -27.97
C ALA A 108 -36.61 -64.76 -28.89
N ALA A 109 -37.76 -65.32 -28.50
CA ALA A 109 -38.32 -66.56 -29.05
C ALA A 109 -38.83 -66.48 -30.52
N PRO A 110 -38.80 -67.59 -31.28
CA PRO A 110 -39.34 -67.66 -32.64
C PRO A 110 -40.84 -68.02 -32.72
N THR A 111 -41.61 -67.16 -33.37
CA THR A 111 -42.87 -67.45 -34.07
C THR A 111 -42.67 -66.99 -35.53
N SER A 112 -43.13 -67.67 -36.59
CA SER A 112 -44.38 -68.42 -36.78
C SER A 112 -44.22 -69.55 -37.82
N ALA A 113 -45.23 -70.41 -37.98
CA ALA A 113 -45.21 -71.54 -38.93
C ALA A 113 -45.70 -71.18 -40.36
N PRO A 114 -45.27 -71.91 -41.40
CA PRO A 114 -46.01 -72.04 -42.66
C PRO A 114 -47.12 -73.09 -42.53
N ALA A 115 -48.23 -72.93 -43.26
CA ALA A 115 -49.41 -73.79 -43.15
C ALA A 115 -49.64 -74.70 -44.37
N GLY A 116 -50.25 -75.87 -44.14
CA GLY A 116 -51.12 -76.54 -45.12
C GLY A 116 -50.55 -77.75 -45.88
N ALA A 117 -50.63 -78.95 -45.30
CA ALA A 117 -50.46 -80.22 -46.05
C ALA A 117 -51.22 -81.42 -45.40
N ALA A 118 -52.53 -81.48 -45.61
CA ALA A 118 -53.46 -82.60 -45.33
C ALA A 118 -53.58 -83.15 -43.87
N PRO A 119 -54.79 -83.57 -43.42
CA PRO A 119 -54.95 -84.23 -42.12
C PRO A 119 -54.40 -85.66 -42.18
N ALA A 120 -53.25 -85.89 -41.56
CA ALA A 120 -52.73 -87.24 -41.33
C ALA A 120 -53.77 -88.07 -40.56
N ARG A 121 -54.05 -89.30 -41.01
CA ARG A 121 -54.93 -90.24 -40.29
C ARG A 121 -54.08 -91.20 -39.45
N CYS A 122 -54.69 -91.76 -38.39
CA CYS A 122 -54.06 -92.80 -37.56
C CYS A 122 -53.49 -93.95 -38.42
N ALA A 123 -52.21 -94.31 -38.23
CA ALA A 123 -51.49 -95.30 -39.05
C ALA A 123 -51.86 -96.78 -38.75
N TYR A 124 -53.02 -97.00 -38.13
CA TYR A 124 -53.58 -98.32 -37.85
C TYR A 124 -54.52 -98.77 -39.00
N PRO A 125 -54.41 -100.01 -39.51
CA PRO A 125 -55.21 -100.47 -40.65
C PRO A 125 -56.73 -100.33 -40.44
N GLY A 126 -57.38 -99.53 -41.30
CA GLY A 126 -58.83 -99.30 -41.27
C GLY A 126 -59.31 -98.20 -40.33
N CYS A 127 -58.43 -97.52 -39.58
CA CYS A 127 -58.82 -96.39 -38.75
C CYS A 127 -58.92 -95.10 -39.57
N ILE A 128 -59.95 -94.28 -39.32
CA ILE A 128 -60.15 -92.97 -39.95
C ILE A 128 -60.08 -91.78 -38.98
N ARG A 129 -59.79 -92.03 -37.69
CA ARG A 129 -59.61 -90.98 -36.68
C ARG A 129 -58.31 -90.17 -36.96
N PRO A 130 -58.27 -88.87 -36.59
CA PRO A 130 -57.03 -88.10 -36.54
C PRO A 130 -56.05 -88.70 -35.51
N PRO A 131 -54.76 -88.32 -35.52
CA PRO A 131 -53.78 -88.76 -34.53
C PRO A 131 -53.98 -88.00 -33.22
N ALA A 132 -53.34 -88.48 -32.16
CA ALA A 132 -53.31 -87.80 -30.87
C ALA A 132 -52.67 -86.40 -31.00
N PRO A 133 -53.09 -85.41 -30.19
CA PRO A 133 -52.37 -84.15 -30.08
C PRO A 133 -50.94 -84.39 -29.55
N ALA A 134 -50.03 -83.47 -29.85
CA ALA A 134 -48.63 -83.56 -29.45
C ALA A 134 -48.34 -82.56 -28.32
N ASP A 135 -48.24 -83.04 -27.08
CA ASP A 135 -47.99 -82.22 -25.88
C ASP A 135 -46.51 -81.78 -25.74
N GLY A 136 -45.87 -81.37 -26.83
CA GLY A 136 -44.51 -80.85 -26.80
C GLY A 136 -43.86 -80.62 -28.17
N PRO A 137 -42.71 -79.91 -28.21
CA PRO A 137 -41.97 -79.63 -29.45
C PRO A 137 -41.25 -80.88 -29.98
N GLY A 138 -41.99 -81.74 -30.67
CA GLY A 138 -41.49 -82.98 -31.24
C GLY A 138 -42.29 -83.44 -32.46
N ARG A 139 -41.83 -84.52 -33.10
CA ARG A 139 -42.52 -85.11 -34.26
C ARG A 139 -43.88 -85.69 -33.82
N PRO A 140 -45.02 -85.28 -34.41
CA PRO A 140 -46.33 -85.66 -33.90
C PRO A 140 -46.57 -87.19 -33.97
N PRO A 141 -47.37 -87.73 -33.01
CA PRO A 141 -47.58 -89.17 -32.89
C PRO A 141 -48.35 -89.75 -34.09
N ALA A 142 -48.01 -90.97 -34.49
CA ALA A 142 -48.55 -91.61 -35.70
C ALA A 142 -49.89 -92.34 -35.49
N TYR A 143 -50.47 -92.30 -34.30
CA TYR A 143 -51.70 -93.01 -33.92
C TYR A 143 -52.62 -92.10 -33.09
N CYS A 144 -53.90 -92.46 -32.99
CA CYS A 144 -54.89 -91.75 -32.16
C CYS A 144 -54.84 -92.18 -30.69
N ASP A 145 -55.57 -91.48 -29.82
CA ASP A 145 -55.70 -91.70 -28.36
C ASP A 145 -56.43 -93.00 -27.96
N ASP A 146 -56.41 -94.01 -28.81
CA ASP A 146 -56.99 -95.33 -28.57
C ASP A 146 -55.87 -96.28 -28.13
N PRO A 147 -55.87 -96.83 -26.90
CA PRO A 147 -54.81 -97.73 -26.42
C PRO A 147 -54.58 -98.95 -27.32
N ALA A 148 -55.60 -99.39 -28.07
CA ALA A 148 -55.50 -100.49 -29.01
C ALA A 148 -54.78 -100.12 -30.32
N HIS A 149 -54.55 -98.83 -30.61
CA HIS A 149 -53.87 -98.34 -31.81
C HIS A 149 -52.43 -97.90 -31.50
N ASN A 150 -51.51 -98.87 -31.44
CA ASN A 150 -50.08 -98.62 -31.24
C ASN A 150 -49.23 -99.41 -32.25
N ARG A 151 -47.90 -99.17 -32.25
CA ARG A 151 -46.99 -99.77 -33.26
C ARG A 151 -46.97 -101.30 -33.22
N LEU A 152 -47.14 -101.91 -32.05
CA LEU A 152 -47.14 -103.37 -31.88
C LEU A 152 -48.47 -103.99 -32.31
N SER A 153 -49.61 -103.40 -31.92
CA SER A 153 -50.93 -103.86 -32.35
C SER A 153 -51.18 -103.64 -33.84
N ALA A 154 -50.70 -102.53 -34.41
CA ALA A 154 -50.77 -102.28 -35.85
C ALA A 154 -49.89 -103.27 -36.66
N TYR A 155 -48.75 -103.70 -36.12
CA TYR A 155 -47.95 -104.79 -36.70
C TYR A 155 -48.66 -106.14 -36.61
N ARG A 156 -49.22 -106.50 -35.44
CA ARG A 156 -50.03 -107.72 -35.28
C ARG A 156 -51.22 -107.73 -36.24
N ARG A 157 -51.95 -106.62 -36.37
CA ARG A 157 -53.11 -106.48 -37.27
C ARG A 157 -52.72 -106.60 -38.76
N ARG A 158 -51.59 -106.02 -39.17
CA ARG A 158 -51.04 -106.22 -40.53
C ARG A 158 -50.63 -107.68 -40.75
N ARG A 159 -50.08 -108.36 -39.74
CA ARG A 159 -49.73 -109.78 -39.80
C ARG A 159 -50.95 -110.72 -39.81
N GLU A 160 -52.05 -110.39 -39.13
CA GLU A 160 -53.34 -111.09 -39.29
C GLU A 160 -53.88 -110.96 -40.72
N LEU A 161 -53.90 -109.74 -41.26
CA LEU A 161 -54.40 -109.46 -42.61
C LEU A 161 -53.52 -110.11 -43.70
N ALA A 162 -52.22 -110.27 -43.46
CA ALA A 162 -51.28 -110.98 -44.32
C ALA A 162 -51.32 -112.52 -44.15
N HIS A 163 -51.93 -113.04 -43.08
CA HIS A 163 -52.07 -114.49 -42.81
C HIS A 163 -53.51 -114.97 -42.96
N ARG A 164 -54.29 -114.38 -43.88
CA ARG A 164 -55.63 -114.87 -44.27
C ARG A 164 -55.48 -115.91 -45.41
N PRO A 165 -55.54 -117.23 -45.15
CA PRO A 165 -55.05 -118.22 -46.12
C PRO A 165 -56.14 -118.66 -47.08
N ALA A 166 -55.78 -118.84 -48.35
CA ALA A 166 -56.59 -119.55 -49.33
C ALA A 166 -56.24 -121.05 -49.33
N GLY A 167 -56.88 -121.82 -48.45
CA GLY A 167 -57.04 -123.27 -48.58
C GLY A 167 -55.89 -124.19 -48.11
N GLN A 168 -56.27 -125.14 -47.25
CA GLN A 168 -55.68 -126.50 -47.08
C GLN A 168 -54.26 -126.62 -46.48
N SER A 169 -53.85 -127.77 -45.89
CA SER A 169 -54.54 -128.68 -44.93
C SER A 169 -53.52 -129.73 -44.43
N THR A 170 -53.36 -129.91 -43.12
CA THR A 170 -52.66 -131.06 -42.50
C THR A 170 -53.33 -131.40 -41.16
N PRO A 171 -53.37 -132.68 -40.74
CA PRO A 171 -52.67 -133.04 -39.49
C PRO A 171 -52.17 -134.51 -39.36
N ALA A 172 -51.03 -134.64 -38.65
CA ALA A 172 -50.61 -135.68 -37.68
C ALA A 172 -50.68 -137.24 -37.97
N PRO A 173 -49.77 -138.06 -37.38
CA PRO A 173 -49.61 -139.50 -37.73
C PRO A 173 -50.06 -140.52 -36.64
N GLY A 174 -50.07 -141.82 -37.01
CA GLY A 174 -50.35 -142.99 -36.13
C GLY A 174 -49.65 -144.29 -36.60
N ALA A 175 -49.65 -145.36 -35.78
CA ALA A 175 -48.62 -146.42 -35.80
C ALA A 175 -48.98 -147.84 -36.34
N ALA A 176 -47.95 -148.51 -36.91
CA ALA A 176 -47.55 -149.95 -36.84
C ALA A 176 -48.45 -151.17 -37.28
N ARG A 177 -47.88 -152.01 -38.19
CA ARG A 177 -47.79 -153.52 -38.32
C ARG A 177 -48.96 -154.47 -37.89
N PRO A 178 -48.98 -155.78 -38.29
CA PRO A 178 -48.49 -156.52 -39.49
C PRO A 178 -49.55 -157.51 -40.09
N ALA A 179 -49.14 -158.50 -40.92
CA ALA A 179 -50.01 -159.53 -41.59
C ALA A 179 -50.16 -160.87 -40.80
N PRO A 180 -51.09 -161.79 -41.18
CA PRO A 180 -50.68 -163.15 -41.63
C PRO A 180 -51.65 -163.90 -42.63
N ILE A 181 -51.45 -165.22 -42.78
CA ILE A 181 -51.96 -166.18 -43.82
C ILE A 181 -53.07 -167.12 -43.26
N PRO A 182 -53.88 -167.81 -44.10
CA PRO A 182 -54.16 -169.24 -43.87
C PRO A 182 -54.08 -170.19 -45.11
N ARG A 183 -54.08 -171.50 -44.84
CA ARG A 183 -53.97 -172.68 -45.76
C ARG A 183 -55.37 -173.37 -45.91
N PRO A 184 -55.57 -174.63 -46.40
CA PRO A 184 -54.72 -175.62 -47.10
C PRO A 184 -55.37 -176.05 -48.47
N LEU A 185 -55.26 -177.22 -49.14
CA LEU A 185 -54.87 -178.63 -48.85
C LEU A 185 -54.37 -179.37 -50.14
N ALA A 186 -54.45 -180.72 -50.21
CA ALA A 186 -54.29 -181.62 -51.38
C ALA A 186 -52.86 -181.81 -51.96
N ALA A 187 -51.93 -182.50 -51.29
CA ALA A 187 -51.87 -183.96 -51.08
C ALA A 187 -51.72 -184.83 -52.35
N GLY A 188 -50.67 -185.67 -52.38
CA GLY A 188 -50.60 -186.86 -53.24
C GLY A 188 -49.81 -186.73 -54.55
N ARG A 189 -50.17 -185.79 -55.44
CA ARG A 189 -49.64 -185.78 -56.83
C ARG A 189 -48.60 -184.69 -57.15
N ALA A 190 -48.64 -183.57 -56.42
CA ALA A 190 -47.85 -182.37 -56.73
C ALA A 190 -46.32 -182.57 -56.78
N ARG A 191 -45.76 -183.49 -55.99
CA ARG A 191 -44.30 -183.58 -55.71
C ARG A 191 -43.43 -184.02 -56.90
N ALA A 192 -44.03 -184.43 -58.02
CA ALA A 192 -43.31 -184.71 -59.27
C ALA A 192 -43.32 -183.51 -60.24
N GLU A 193 -44.41 -182.75 -60.28
CA GLU A 193 -44.56 -181.56 -61.14
C GLU A 193 -43.95 -180.31 -60.50
N GLU A 194 -43.98 -180.22 -59.17
CA GLU A 194 -43.26 -179.22 -58.35
C GLU A 194 -41.76 -179.20 -58.68
N LEU A 195 -41.15 -180.37 -58.92
CA LEU A 195 -39.73 -180.48 -59.27
C LEU A 195 -39.41 -179.95 -60.68
N ALA A 196 -40.37 -180.03 -61.62
CA ALA A 196 -40.23 -179.45 -62.95
C ALA A 196 -40.47 -177.93 -62.94
N GLY A 197 -41.46 -177.47 -62.16
CA GLY A 197 -41.75 -176.05 -61.97
C GLY A 197 -40.62 -175.30 -61.27
N GLN A 198 -39.96 -175.89 -60.28
CA GLN A 198 -38.81 -175.29 -59.60
C GLN A 198 -37.62 -175.03 -60.55
N VAL A 199 -37.36 -175.92 -61.52
CA VAL A 199 -36.30 -175.72 -62.52
C VAL A 199 -36.63 -174.55 -63.46
N GLN A 200 -37.88 -174.40 -63.88
CA GLN A 200 -38.30 -173.25 -64.71
C GLN A 200 -38.31 -171.93 -63.90
N SER A 201 -38.70 -171.96 -62.63
CA SER A 201 -38.62 -170.81 -61.73
C SER A 201 -37.17 -170.32 -61.58
N LEU A 202 -36.23 -171.24 -61.30
CA LEU A 202 -34.81 -170.93 -61.21
C LEU A 202 -34.23 -170.37 -62.52
N ALA A 203 -34.68 -170.87 -63.68
CA ALA A 203 -34.25 -170.32 -64.98
C ALA A 203 -34.77 -168.89 -65.22
N GLY A 204 -36.02 -168.61 -64.84
CA GLY A 204 -36.59 -167.25 -64.90
C GLY A 204 -35.91 -166.29 -63.93
N GLU A 205 -35.65 -166.75 -62.70
CA GLU A 205 -34.98 -165.98 -61.65
C GLU A 205 -33.52 -165.67 -62.03
N LEU A 206 -32.79 -166.64 -62.56
CA LEU A 206 -31.44 -166.42 -63.12
C LEU A 206 -31.45 -165.43 -64.28
N THR A 207 -32.46 -165.47 -65.15
CA THR A 207 -32.60 -164.52 -66.27
C THR A 207 -32.86 -163.10 -65.76
N ALA A 208 -33.75 -162.95 -64.77
CA ALA A 208 -34.01 -161.67 -64.12
C ALA A 208 -32.79 -161.12 -63.36
N THR A 209 -31.99 -162.00 -62.72
CA THR A 209 -30.71 -161.62 -62.09
C THR A 209 -29.68 -161.17 -63.13
N LEU A 210 -29.55 -161.87 -64.26
CA LEU A 210 -28.63 -161.48 -65.34
C LEU A 210 -29.05 -160.18 -66.03
N ASP A 211 -30.34 -159.93 -66.19
CA ASP A 211 -30.88 -158.70 -66.77
C ASP A 211 -30.81 -157.50 -65.79
N ALA A 212 -30.94 -157.75 -64.48
CA ALA A 212 -30.60 -156.76 -63.44
C ALA A 212 -29.08 -156.47 -63.43
N PHE A 213 -28.24 -157.49 -63.54
CA PHE A 213 -26.79 -157.34 -63.63
C PHE A 213 -26.38 -156.59 -64.90
N ALA A 214 -27.04 -156.83 -66.04
CA ALA A 214 -26.84 -156.08 -67.28
C ALA A 214 -27.19 -154.59 -67.11
N ARG A 215 -28.29 -154.26 -66.41
CA ARG A 215 -28.61 -152.87 -66.04
C ARG A 215 -27.59 -152.25 -65.09
N GLN A 216 -27.08 -152.99 -64.12
CA GLN A 216 -26.01 -152.50 -63.24
C GLN A 216 -24.69 -152.29 -64.01
N MET A 217 -24.34 -153.18 -64.94
CA MET A 217 -23.17 -153.02 -65.81
C MET A 217 -23.34 -151.88 -66.81
N ALA A 218 -24.57 -151.58 -67.27
CA ALA A 218 -24.85 -150.39 -68.07
C ALA A 218 -24.71 -149.09 -67.24
N LEU A 219 -25.20 -149.07 -66.00
CA LEU A 219 -25.00 -147.96 -65.05
C LEU A 219 -23.54 -147.77 -64.64
N LEU A 220 -22.73 -148.83 -64.64
CA LEU A 220 -21.27 -148.78 -64.48
C LEU A 220 -20.52 -148.45 -65.77
N GLY A 221 -21.20 -148.48 -66.93
CA GLY A 221 -20.64 -148.20 -68.25
C GLY A 221 -20.96 -146.80 -68.78
N ASP A 222 -21.98 -146.12 -68.27
CA ASP A 222 -22.29 -144.72 -68.59
C ASP A 222 -21.37 -143.77 -67.80
N VAL A 223 -20.10 -143.77 -68.20
CA VAL A 223 -19.07 -142.87 -67.67
C VAL A 223 -19.48 -141.40 -67.90
N THR A 224 -20.14 -141.10 -69.01
CA THR A 224 -20.59 -139.73 -69.36
C THR A 224 -21.64 -139.16 -68.40
N ALA A 225 -22.58 -139.97 -67.91
CA ALA A 225 -23.53 -139.54 -66.89
C ALA A 225 -22.87 -139.35 -65.51
N ALA A 226 -21.82 -140.10 -65.20
CA ALA A 226 -21.03 -139.92 -63.99
C ALA A 226 -20.15 -138.65 -64.07
N GLU A 227 -19.47 -138.43 -65.19
CA GLU A 227 -18.67 -137.22 -65.46
C GLU A 227 -19.54 -135.96 -65.36
N ALA A 228 -20.72 -135.93 -65.99
CA ALA A 228 -21.63 -134.79 -65.92
C ALA A 228 -22.18 -134.53 -64.50
N GLN A 229 -22.35 -135.58 -63.67
CA GLN A 229 -22.73 -135.42 -62.26
C GLN A 229 -21.58 -134.92 -61.39
N VAL A 230 -20.34 -135.36 -61.67
CA VAL A 230 -19.14 -134.83 -61.01
C VAL A 230 -18.93 -133.36 -61.41
N GLU A 231 -18.98 -133.01 -62.69
CA GLU A 231 -18.84 -131.63 -63.16
C GLU A 231 -19.93 -130.70 -62.60
N ALA A 232 -21.18 -131.17 -62.50
CA ALA A 232 -22.25 -130.41 -61.85
C ALA A 232 -22.06 -130.26 -60.33
N ALA A 233 -21.56 -131.31 -59.65
CA ALA A 233 -21.25 -131.25 -58.22
C ALA A 233 -20.01 -130.40 -57.92
N GLU A 234 -19.02 -130.38 -58.82
CA GLU A 234 -17.85 -129.51 -58.77
C GLU A 234 -18.23 -128.05 -59.07
N ALA A 235 -19.18 -127.80 -59.99
CA ALA A 235 -19.70 -126.47 -60.26
C ALA A 235 -20.49 -125.89 -59.06
N ASP A 236 -21.40 -126.66 -58.44
CA ASP A 236 -22.11 -126.24 -57.23
C ASP A 236 -21.19 -126.17 -55.99
N ALA A 237 -20.17 -127.05 -55.90
CA ALA A 237 -19.12 -126.89 -54.89
C ALA A 237 -18.29 -125.62 -55.12
N ALA A 238 -17.94 -125.29 -56.37
CA ALA A 238 -17.23 -124.07 -56.74
C ALA A 238 -18.07 -122.81 -56.50
N GLU A 239 -19.39 -122.85 -56.77
CA GLU A 239 -20.31 -121.75 -56.43
C GLU A 239 -20.41 -121.58 -54.90
N ARG A 240 -20.62 -122.67 -54.15
CA ARG A 240 -20.68 -122.61 -52.68
C ARG A 240 -19.35 -122.19 -52.05
N VAL A 241 -18.20 -122.53 -52.64
CA VAL A 241 -16.87 -122.02 -52.25
C VAL A 241 -16.73 -120.55 -52.63
N ALA A 242 -17.11 -120.13 -53.83
CA ALA A 242 -17.04 -118.74 -54.27
C ALA A 242 -17.95 -117.82 -53.43
N GLU A 243 -19.15 -118.28 -53.06
CA GLU A 243 -20.09 -117.55 -52.21
C GLU A 243 -19.61 -117.49 -50.74
N ALA A 244 -19.01 -118.57 -50.24
CA ALA A 244 -18.33 -118.58 -48.94
C ALA A 244 -17.10 -117.65 -48.91
N VAL A 245 -16.26 -117.66 -49.94
CA VAL A 245 -15.12 -116.74 -50.11
C VAL A 245 -15.61 -115.30 -50.25
N ALA A 246 -16.65 -115.04 -51.04
CA ALA A 246 -17.24 -113.70 -51.18
C ALA A 246 -17.90 -113.21 -49.87
N ARG A 247 -18.41 -114.10 -49.02
CA ARG A 247 -18.85 -113.76 -47.65
C ARG A 247 -17.65 -113.50 -46.73
N ALA A 248 -16.60 -114.32 -46.78
CA ALA A 248 -15.38 -114.12 -46.00
C ALA A 248 -14.67 -112.80 -46.34
N VAL A 249 -14.46 -112.52 -47.64
CA VAL A 249 -13.85 -111.27 -48.14
C VAL A 249 -14.68 -110.06 -47.74
N ARG A 250 -16.02 -110.11 -47.84
CA ARG A 250 -16.89 -109.01 -47.36
C ARG A 250 -16.83 -108.83 -45.84
N ALA A 251 -16.77 -109.92 -45.07
CA ALA A 251 -16.61 -109.84 -43.61
C ALA A 251 -15.24 -109.27 -43.22
N GLU A 252 -14.17 -109.65 -43.92
CA GLU A 252 -12.81 -109.15 -43.71
C GLU A 252 -12.65 -107.68 -44.15
N GLN A 253 -13.29 -107.28 -45.25
CA GLN A 253 -13.40 -105.88 -45.68
C GLN A 253 -14.19 -105.04 -44.66
N ALA A 254 -15.32 -105.54 -44.16
CA ALA A 254 -16.09 -104.87 -43.11
C ALA A 254 -15.31 -104.78 -41.78
N ALA A 255 -14.55 -105.82 -41.42
CA ALA A 255 -13.68 -105.81 -40.24
C ALA A 255 -12.52 -104.81 -40.39
N ARG A 256 -11.89 -104.73 -41.58
CA ARG A 256 -10.89 -103.69 -41.89
C ARG A 256 -11.48 -102.29 -41.83
N ALA A 257 -12.64 -102.06 -42.46
CA ALA A 257 -13.31 -100.75 -42.42
C ALA A 257 -13.71 -100.34 -40.98
N ALA A 258 -14.22 -101.28 -40.18
CA ALA A 258 -14.53 -101.03 -38.77
C ALA A 258 -13.26 -100.84 -37.92
N GLY A 259 -12.14 -101.45 -38.28
CA GLY A 259 -10.83 -101.21 -37.66
C GLY A 259 -10.29 -99.81 -37.96
N ILE A 260 -10.38 -99.37 -39.23
CA ILE A 260 -9.98 -98.03 -39.67
C ILE A 260 -10.85 -96.97 -38.98
N ALA A 261 -12.18 -97.10 -39.03
CA ALA A 261 -13.09 -96.14 -38.40
C ALA A 261 -12.93 -96.05 -36.86
N ARG A 262 -12.50 -97.14 -36.21
CA ARG A 262 -12.09 -97.11 -34.79
C ARG A 262 -10.78 -96.36 -34.62
N ALA A 263 -9.74 -96.70 -35.37
CA ALA A 263 -8.45 -96.00 -35.29
C ALA A 263 -8.57 -94.48 -35.58
N GLU A 264 -9.45 -94.07 -36.51
CA GLU A 264 -9.81 -92.67 -36.77
C GLU A 264 -10.53 -92.04 -35.55
N SER A 265 -11.49 -92.76 -34.96
CA SER A 265 -12.20 -92.29 -33.75
C SER A 265 -11.28 -92.17 -32.53
N ASP A 266 -10.38 -93.14 -32.34
CA ASP A 266 -9.41 -93.19 -31.26
C ASP A 266 -8.33 -92.10 -31.44
N ALA A 267 -7.93 -91.80 -32.68
CA ALA A 267 -7.05 -90.68 -33.01
C ALA A 267 -7.72 -89.32 -32.71
N ILE A 268 -8.97 -89.11 -33.15
CA ILE A 268 -9.74 -87.89 -32.85
C ILE A 268 -9.95 -87.74 -31.34
N ALA A 269 -10.16 -88.84 -30.60
CA ALA A 269 -10.24 -88.82 -29.15
C ALA A 269 -8.91 -88.45 -28.49
N ALA A 270 -7.78 -88.96 -28.97
CA ALA A 270 -6.46 -88.59 -28.49
C ALA A 270 -6.10 -87.13 -28.79
N GLU A 271 -6.44 -86.61 -29.97
CA GLU A 271 -6.32 -85.19 -30.33
C GLU A 271 -7.21 -84.31 -29.43
N ALA A 272 -8.44 -84.72 -29.16
CA ALA A 272 -9.37 -83.98 -28.29
C ALA A 272 -8.89 -83.95 -26.82
N VAL A 273 -8.35 -85.05 -26.29
CA VAL A 273 -7.71 -85.09 -24.98
C VAL A 273 -6.48 -84.17 -24.95
N THR A 274 -5.59 -84.27 -25.94
CA THR A 274 -4.40 -83.40 -26.05
C THR A 274 -4.79 -81.92 -26.08
N ALA A 275 -5.83 -81.57 -26.83
CA ALA A 275 -6.33 -80.20 -26.93
C ALA A 275 -7.01 -79.70 -25.65
N LEU A 276 -7.68 -80.58 -24.89
CA LEU A 276 -8.25 -80.27 -23.58
C LEU A 276 -7.15 -80.02 -22.55
N GLU A 277 -6.18 -80.91 -22.41
CA GLU A 277 -5.03 -80.70 -21.51
C GLU A 277 -4.30 -79.40 -21.85
N ASP A 278 -4.17 -79.06 -23.13
CA ASP A 278 -3.51 -77.84 -23.56
C ASP A 278 -4.34 -76.57 -23.31
N ALA A 279 -5.67 -76.70 -23.28
CA ALA A 279 -6.56 -75.63 -22.83
C ALA A 279 -6.49 -75.47 -21.31
N GLU A 280 -6.44 -76.57 -20.54
CA GLU A 280 -6.27 -76.56 -19.08
C GLU A 280 -4.91 -75.95 -18.68
N ARG A 281 -3.81 -76.33 -19.35
CA ARG A 281 -2.49 -75.71 -19.17
C ARG A 281 -2.52 -74.19 -19.42
N ARG A 282 -3.23 -73.74 -20.46
CA ARG A 282 -3.41 -72.31 -20.78
C ARG A 282 -4.32 -71.59 -19.78
N LEU A 283 -5.35 -72.24 -19.25
CA LEU A 283 -6.21 -71.68 -18.21
C LEU A 283 -5.43 -71.47 -16.90
N VAL A 284 -4.72 -72.50 -16.42
CA VAL A 284 -3.89 -72.40 -15.21
C VAL A 284 -2.79 -71.33 -15.35
N ALA A 285 -2.17 -71.22 -16.52
CA ALA A 285 -1.20 -70.16 -16.80
C ALA A 285 -1.83 -68.75 -16.82
N ALA A 286 -3.06 -68.61 -17.32
CA ALA A 286 -3.79 -67.34 -17.31
C ALA A 286 -4.28 -66.96 -15.91
N GLU A 287 -4.77 -67.92 -15.13
CA GLU A 287 -5.17 -67.72 -13.73
C GLU A 287 -3.99 -67.31 -12.84
N ALA A 288 -2.82 -67.95 -13.04
CA ALA A 288 -1.58 -67.55 -12.38
C ALA A 288 -1.16 -66.13 -12.78
N ALA A 289 -1.14 -65.80 -14.08
CA ALA A 289 -0.79 -64.46 -14.55
C ALA A 289 -1.76 -63.36 -14.05
N VAL A 290 -3.05 -63.68 -13.87
CA VAL A 290 -4.03 -62.78 -13.25
C VAL A 290 -3.77 -62.63 -11.75
N ALA A 291 -3.44 -63.70 -11.03
CA ALA A 291 -3.09 -63.64 -9.61
C ALA A 291 -1.82 -62.80 -9.38
N ASP A 292 -0.78 -63.02 -10.18
CA ASP A 292 0.47 -62.25 -10.14
C ASP A 292 0.21 -60.76 -10.43
N ALA A 293 -0.55 -60.44 -11.48
CA ALA A 293 -0.89 -59.06 -11.82
C ALA A 293 -1.78 -58.38 -10.77
N VAL A 294 -2.67 -59.13 -10.10
CA VAL A 294 -3.46 -58.62 -8.98
C VAL A 294 -2.56 -58.28 -7.79
N GLU A 295 -1.62 -59.16 -7.41
CA GLU A 295 -0.71 -58.87 -6.29
C GLU A 295 0.32 -57.78 -6.63
N GLU A 296 0.80 -57.70 -7.87
CA GLU A 296 1.60 -56.55 -8.33
C GLU A 296 0.81 -55.25 -8.25
N SER A 297 -0.45 -55.23 -8.70
CA SER A 297 -1.32 -54.04 -8.59
C SER A 297 -1.60 -53.67 -7.13
N ALA A 298 -1.79 -54.66 -6.26
CA ALA A 298 -1.99 -54.43 -4.82
C ALA A 298 -0.70 -53.90 -4.16
N ALA A 299 0.47 -54.41 -4.54
CA ALA A 299 1.76 -53.90 -4.08
C ALA A 299 2.00 -52.46 -4.55
N ALA A 300 1.70 -52.14 -5.82
CA ALA A 300 1.80 -50.80 -6.38
C ALA A 300 0.85 -49.82 -5.68
N VAL A 301 -0.40 -50.22 -5.41
CA VAL A 301 -1.36 -49.42 -4.63
C VAL A 301 -0.86 -49.18 -3.20
N ARG A 302 -0.41 -50.22 -2.49
CA ARG A 302 0.13 -50.09 -1.11
C ARG A 302 1.37 -49.18 -1.06
N ALA A 303 2.24 -49.24 -2.07
CA ALA A 303 3.39 -48.34 -2.20
C ALA A 303 2.96 -46.90 -2.50
N ALA A 304 1.99 -46.70 -3.39
CA ALA A 304 1.44 -45.38 -3.72
C ALA A 304 0.70 -44.72 -2.54
N THR A 305 -0.05 -45.47 -1.74
CA THR A 305 -0.70 -44.94 -0.53
C THR A 305 0.33 -44.56 0.53
N ALA A 306 1.34 -45.41 0.78
CA ALA A 306 2.40 -45.09 1.74
C ALA A 306 3.23 -43.87 1.31
N ALA A 307 3.51 -43.71 0.01
CA ALA A 307 4.17 -42.52 -0.52
C ALA A 307 3.30 -41.26 -0.39
N ALA A 308 2.00 -41.36 -0.65
CA ALA A 308 1.07 -40.24 -0.48
C ALA A 308 0.87 -39.85 1.00
N GLU A 309 0.94 -40.82 1.92
CA GLU A 309 0.91 -40.58 3.38
C GLU A 309 2.20 -39.92 3.87
N ALA A 310 3.36 -40.36 3.39
CA ALA A 310 4.65 -39.71 3.68
C ALA A 310 4.67 -38.26 3.19
N VAL A 311 4.29 -38.00 1.93
CA VAL A 311 4.23 -36.63 1.36
C VAL A 311 3.25 -35.73 2.12
N ARG A 312 2.16 -36.28 2.68
CA ARG A 312 1.25 -35.52 3.57
C ARG A 312 1.92 -35.20 4.90
N ALA A 313 2.56 -36.17 5.55
CA ALA A 313 3.26 -35.95 6.82
C ALA A 313 4.41 -34.92 6.68
N ASP A 314 5.16 -34.98 5.57
CA ASP A 314 6.19 -33.99 5.22
C ASP A 314 5.57 -32.59 5.01
N ALA A 315 4.44 -32.51 4.32
CA ALA A 315 3.73 -31.25 4.09
C ALA A 315 3.12 -30.66 5.39
N ASP A 316 2.49 -31.48 6.23
CA ASP A 316 1.95 -31.08 7.52
C ASP A 316 3.06 -30.57 8.46
N THR A 317 4.23 -31.23 8.43
CA THR A 317 5.43 -30.79 9.15
C THR A 317 5.94 -29.44 8.62
N ALA A 318 6.06 -29.29 7.29
CA ALA A 318 6.51 -28.04 6.66
C ALA A 318 5.54 -26.88 6.92
N VAL A 319 4.23 -27.13 6.99
CA VAL A 319 3.22 -26.15 7.40
C VAL A 319 3.40 -25.77 8.88
N ALA A 320 3.58 -26.75 9.78
CA ALA A 320 3.80 -26.49 11.20
C ALA A 320 5.08 -25.68 11.47
N ASP A 321 6.18 -25.98 10.77
CA ASP A 321 7.44 -25.23 10.84
C ASP A 321 7.29 -23.81 10.28
N ALA A 322 6.56 -23.64 9.17
CA ALA A 322 6.27 -22.32 8.60
C ALA A 322 5.39 -21.47 9.56
N ASP A 323 4.38 -22.06 10.19
CA ASP A 323 3.52 -21.41 11.18
C ASP A 323 4.32 -21.01 12.44
N ALA A 324 5.21 -21.89 12.91
CA ALA A 324 6.09 -21.60 14.04
C ALA A 324 7.08 -20.46 13.72
N HIS A 325 7.66 -20.46 12.51
CA HIS A 325 8.54 -19.40 12.05
C HIS A 325 7.81 -18.06 11.89
N ALA A 326 6.61 -18.06 11.31
CA ALA A 326 5.78 -16.87 11.15
C ALA A 326 5.40 -16.25 12.52
N ARG A 327 4.99 -17.07 13.50
CA ARG A 327 4.73 -16.61 14.87
C ARG A 327 5.98 -16.03 15.53
N ALA A 328 7.12 -16.72 15.44
CA ALA A 328 8.38 -16.22 16.01
C ALA A 328 8.84 -14.89 15.37
N ALA A 329 8.57 -14.68 14.07
CA ALA A 329 8.84 -13.43 13.36
C ALA A 329 7.89 -12.30 13.80
N ILE A 330 6.61 -12.59 14.03
CA ILE A 330 5.63 -11.64 14.59
C ILE A 330 6.04 -11.26 16.02
N ASP A 331 6.29 -12.22 16.90
CA ASP A 331 6.74 -11.99 18.28
C ASP A 331 8.02 -11.15 18.32
N ALA A 332 8.94 -11.35 17.37
CA ALA A 332 10.14 -10.53 17.24
C ALA A 332 9.79 -9.09 16.81
N ALA A 333 8.99 -8.92 15.76
CA ALA A 333 8.57 -7.61 15.24
C ALA A 333 7.78 -6.78 16.29
N GLU A 334 6.92 -7.42 17.10
CA GLU A 334 6.18 -6.75 18.18
C GLU A 334 7.11 -6.27 19.30
N ARG A 335 8.09 -7.09 19.72
CA ARG A 335 9.11 -6.68 20.70
C ARG A 335 9.98 -5.54 20.18
N ASP A 336 10.39 -5.61 18.91
CA ASP A 336 11.12 -4.55 18.22
C ASP A 336 10.33 -3.24 18.15
N ALA A 337 9.02 -3.31 17.87
CA ALA A 337 8.14 -2.14 17.84
C ALA A 337 7.94 -1.56 19.25
N ALA A 338 7.69 -2.39 20.26
CA ALA A 338 7.55 -1.96 21.65
C ALA A 338 8.84 -1.31 22.19
N ALA A 339 10.01 -1.84 21.83
CA ALA A 339 11.30 -1.24 22.16
C ALA A 339 11.46 0.16 21.53
N ARG A 340 11.21 0.28 20.22
CA ARG A 340 11.29 1.58 19.50
C ARG A 340 10.28 2.61 20.00
N ILE A 341 9.08 2.20 20.40
CA ILE A 341 8.08 3.09 21.03
C ILE A 341 8.58 3.58 22.39
N THR A 342 9.15 2.70 23.20
CA THR A 342 9.71 3.04 24.52
C THR A 342 10.90 4.00 24.40
N GLU A 343 11.81 3.74 23.45
CA GLU A 343 12.93 4.61 23.10
C GLU A 343 12.44 5.99 22.63
N ALA A 344 11.50 6.04 21.67
CA ALA A 344 10.95 7.29 21.16
C ALA A 344 10.21 8.12 22.23
N HIS A 345 9.55 7.45 23.19
CA HIS A 345 8.93 8.13 24.34
C HIS A 345 10.00 8.72 25.27
N HIS A 346 11.05 7.98 25.62
CA HIS A 346 12.14 8.46 26.47
C HIS A 346 12.91 9.64 25.82
N ASP A 347 13.12 9.58 24.50
CA ASP A 347 13.70 10.66 23.71
C ASP A 347 12.80 11.91 23.72
N ALA A 348 11.48 11.73 23.60
CA ALA A 348 10.52 12.83 23.66
C ALA A 348 10.47 13.47 25.07
N GLU A 349 10.44 12.67 26.14
CA GLU A 349 10.50 13.15 27.52
C GLU A 349 11.78 13.93 27.79
N THR A 350 12.93 13.43 27.33
CA THR A 350 14.24 14.09 27.47
C THR A 350 14.24 15.45 26.77
N ARG A 351 13.80 15.52 25.50
CA ARG A 351 13.71 16.78 24.74
C ARG A 351 12.72 17.78 25.37
N ILE A 352 11.62 17.30 25.94
CA ILE A 352 10.64 18.13 26.67
C ILE A 352 11.28 18.70 27.96
N ALA A 353 12.06 17.90 28.69
CA ALA A 353 12.77 18.36 29.89
C ALA A 353 13.85 19.39 29.55
N GLU A 354 14.65 19.17 28.51
CA GLU A 354 15.68 20.12 28.02
C GLU A 354 15.08 21.45 27.55
N ALA A 355 14.00 21.39 26.75
CA ALA A 355 13.29 22.59 26.29
C ALA A 355 12.64 23.36 27.46
N THR A 356 12.12 22.64 28.46
CA THR A 356 11.57 23.23 29.69
C THR A 356 12.66 23.93 30.51
N ALA A 357 13.81 23.27 30.73
CA ALA A 357 14.94 23.85 31.45
C ALA A 357 15.50 25.09 30.74
N THR A 358 15.60 25.05 29.41
CA THR A 358 16.06 26.19 28.59
C THR A 358 15.07 27.37 28.65
N ARG A 359 13.76 27.09 28.59
CA ARG A 359 12.71 28.10 28.80
C ARG A 359 12.82 28.76 30.18
N ASP A 360 12.99 27.96 31.23
CA ASP A 360 12.97 28.45 32.60
C ASP A 360 14.27 29.19 32.97
N GLN A 361 15.40 28.81 32.37
CA GLN A 361 16.62 29.62 32.35
C GLN A 361 16.38 30.97 31.65
N ALA A 362 15.84 30.98 30.43
CA ALA A 362 15.59 32.22 29.68
C ALA A 362 14.59 33.16 30.37
N LEU A 363 13.58 32.61 31.06
CA LEU A 363 12.67 33.38 31.92
C LEU A 363 13.40 33.97 33.14
N THR A 364 14.34 33.24 33.73
CA THR A 364 15.17 33.71 34.85
C THR A 364 16.12 34.83 34.41
N GLU A 365 16.77 34.69 33.26
CA GLU A 365 17.65 35.70 32.64
C GLU A 365 16.86 36.97 32.24
N LEU A 366 15.65 36.81 31.70
CA LEU A 366 14.75 37.94 31.44
C LEU A 366 14.33 38.64 32.74
N ALA A 367 14.13 37.88 33.83
CA ALA A 367 13.79 38.44 35.14
C ALA A 367 14.98 39.11 35.85
N THR A 368 16.24 38.71 35.62
CA THR A 368 17.42 39.49 36.05
C THR A 368 17.56 40.74 35.19
N ALA A 369 17.57 40.62 33.85
CA ALA A 369 17.72 41.75 32.93
C ALA A 369 16.67 42.86 33.14
N ARG A 370 15.42 42.50 33.48
CA ARG A 370 14.38 43.48 33.87
C ARG A 370 14.71 44.22 35.18
N ARG A 371 15.14 43.50 36.22
CA ARG A 371 15.57 44.10 37.50
C ARG A 371 16.81 44.97 37.33
N ASP A 372 17.70 44.61 36.40
CA ASP A 372 18.90 45.40 36.08
C ASP A 372 18.51 46.68 35.34
N ALA A 373 17.66 46.59 34.31
CA ALA A 373 17.10 47.75 33.60
C ALA A 373 16.30 48.69 34.53
N GLU A 374 15.59 48.16 35.53
CA GLU A 374 14.94 48.97 36.57
C GLU A 374 15.95 49.68 37.48
N ARG A 375 17.03 49.03 37.89
CA ARG A 375 18.10 49.65 38.69
C ARG A 375 18.77 50.78 37.90
N ASP A 376 19.14 50.50 36.65
CA ASP A 376 19.66 51.48 35.70
C ASP A 376 18.71 52.67 35.50
N ALA A 377 17.40 52.42 35.35
CA ALA A 377 16.40 53.48 35.18
C ALA A 377 16.28 54.36 36.43
N ARG A 378 16.33 53.78 37.63
CA ARG A 378 16.32 54.51 38.91
C ARG A 378 17.58 55.36 39.07
N GLN A 379 18.77 54.78 38.87
CA GLN A 379 20.05 55.51 38.95
C GLN A 379 20.13 56.64 37.91
N ARG A 380 19.63 56.42 36.69
CA ARG A 380 19.53 57.46 35.65
C ARG A 380 18.50 58.54 35.97
N ALA A 381 17.51 58.28 36.83
CA ALA A 381 16.57 59.29 37.32
C ALA A 381 17.19 60.12 38.46
N GLU A 382 17.87 59.45 39.40
CA GLU A 382 18.63 60.03 40.50
C GLU A 382 19.72 61.00 39.98
N LEU A 383 20.61 60.54 39.10
CA LEU A 383 21.64 61.38 38.45
C LEU A 383 21.06 62.56 37.63
N ARG A 384 19.80 62.49 37.18
CA ARG A 384 19.12 63.64 36.54
C ARG A 384 18.62 64.63 37.60
N ALA A 385 18.05 64.14 38.70
CA ALA A 385 17.59 64.96 39.80
C ALA A 385 18.76 65.70 40.47
N GLU A 386 19.87 65.02 40.77
CA GLU A 386 21.11 65.63 41.27
C GLU A 386 21.62 66.74 40.33
N ARG A 387 21.72 66.44 39.03
CA ARG A 387 22.16 67.40 38.01
C ARG A 387 21.24 68.62 37.94
N ASP A 388 19.94 68.41 38.03
CA ASP A 388 18.96 69.50 37.89
C ASP A 388 18.78 70.31 39.18
N ALA A 389 19.03 69.71 40.35
CA ALA A 389 19.23 70.42 41.62
C ALA A 389 20.51 71.29 41.57
N LEU A 390 21.66 70.71 41.22
CA LEU A 390 22.92 71.45 41.05
C LEU A 390 22.81 72.60 40.03
N ARG A 391 21.97 72.44 39.01
CA ARG A 391 21.65 73.52 38.06
C ARG A 391 20.83 74.64 38.69
N GLU A 392 19.93 74.34 39.62
CA GLU A 392 19.17 75.34 40.36
C GLU A 392 20.03 76.02 41.42
N ASP A 393 20.89 75.29 42.13
CA ASP A 393 21.90 75.87 43.03
C ASP A 393 22.78 76.87 42.28
N ILE A 394 23.29 76.49 41.10
CA ILE A 394 24.08 77.37 40.23
C ILE A 394 23.26 78.58 39.71
N ARG A 395 21.93 78.48 39.58
CA ARG A 395 21.06 79.63 39.26
C ARG A 395 20.87 80.54 40.48
N ALA A 396 20.64 79.97 41.66
CA ALA A 396 20.48 80.69 42.92
C ALA A 396 21.75 81.48 43.28
N GLU A 397 22.91 80.82 43.27
CA GLU A 397 24.24 81.43 43.45
C GLU A 397 24.50 82.56 42.47
N ARG A 398 24.17 82.37 41.17
CA ARG A 398 24.30 83.43 40.16
C ARG A 398 23.34 84.60 40.41
N ALA A 399 22.11 84.33 40.82
CA ALA A 399 21.13 85.35 41.16
C ALA A 399 21.55 86.14 42.41
N GLU A 400 22.12 85.49 43.41
CA GLU A 400 22.66 86.14 44.60
C GLU A 400 23.92 86.96 44.29
N ALA A 401 24.88 86.41 43.56
CA ALA A 401 26.06 87.15 43.10
C ALA A 401 25.68 88.38 42.25
N LEU A 402 24.62 88.29 41.43
CA LEU A 402 24.06 89.43 40.70
C LEU A 402 23.41 90.46 41.64
N ARG A 403 22.65 90.05 42.66
CA ARG A 403 22.07 90.97 43.67
C ARG A 403 23.15 91.66 44.50
N LEU A 404 24.15 90.92 44.97
CA LEU A 404 25.28 91.46 45.72
C LEU A 404 26.07 92.47 44.90
N ARG A 405 26.32 92.16 43.61
CA ARG A 405 26.93 93.10 42.68
C ARG A 405 26.05 94.33 42.44
N GLN A 406 24.75 94.18 42.21
CA GLN A 406 23.83 95.31 42.02
C GLN A 406 23.76 96.20 43.27
N GLY A 407 23.81 95.60 44.47
CA GLY A 407 23.95 96.31 45.73
C GLY A 407 25.24 97.13 45.78
N ALA A 408 26.38 96.48 45.57
CA ALA A 408 27.69 97.15 45.57
C ALA A 408 27.85 98.22 44.48
N ASP A 409 27.30 98.00 43.27
CA ASP A 409 27.27 98.99 42.19
C ASP A 409 26.36 100.20 42.59
N ALA A 410 25.26 99.97 43.31
CA ALA A 410 24.38 101.03 43.84
C ALA A 410 24.98 101.76 45.06
N ASP A 411 25.70 101.09 45.95
CA ASP A 411 26.47 101.73 47.03
C ASP A 411 27.61 102.57 46.47
N ALA A 412 28.33 102.06 45.45
CA ALA A 412 29.33 102.84 44.75
C ALA A 412 28.73 104.01 43.95
N GLN A 413 27.45 103.95 43.54
CA GLN A 413 26.75 105.11 42.98
C GLN A 413 26.37 106.12 44.06
N ARG A 414 25.83 105.69 45.21
CA ARG A 414 25.56 106.54 46.38
C ARG A 414 26.82 107.29 46.82
N LEU A 415 27.89 106.57 47.15
CA LEU A 415 29.17 107.14 47.59
C LEU A 415 29.79 108.14 46.60
N ARG A 416 29.59 107.95 45.28
CA ARG A 416 30.01 108.93 44.26
C ARG A 416 29.12 110.17 44.22
N ALA A 417 27.81 110.01 44.40
CA ALA A 417 26.86 111.12 44.47
C ALA A 417 27.04 111.94 45.76
N ASP A 418 27.23 111.27 46.90
CA ASP A 418 27.50 111.89 48.20
C ASP A 418 28.83 112.67 48.15
N ALA A 419 29.91 112.05 47.64
CA ALA A 419 31.19 112.72 47.47
C ALA A 419 31.13 113.89 46.46
N ALA A 420 30.29 113.81 45.43
CA ALA A 420 30.06 114.94 44.52
C ALA A 420 29.30 116.09 45.21
N ALA A 421 28.27 115.77 46.00
CA ALA A 421 27.51 116.75 46.76
C ALA A 421 28.34 117.41 47.87
N ASP A 422 29.24 116.67 48.53
CA ASP A 422 30.22 117.21 49.48
C ASP A 422 31.25 118.09 48.79
N LEU A 423 31.77 117.69 47.61
CA LEU A 423 32.67 118.54 46.81
C LEU A 423 31.98 119.83 46.35
N ASP A 424 30.73 119.77 45.92
CA ASP A 424 29.96 120.97 45.52
C ASP A 424 29.56 121.85 46.71
N ARG A 425 29.33 121.26 47.90
CA ARG A 425 29.19 122.01 49.15
C ARG A 425 30.49 122.74 49.50
N LEU A 426 31.63 122.05 49.49
CA LEU A 426 32.95 122.65 49.74
C LEU A 426 33.30 123.73 48.70
N ARG A 427 32.91 123.56 47.43
CA ARG A 427 33.03 124.61 46.39
C ARG A 427 32.13 125.82 46.68
N ALA A 428 30.90 125.61 47.13
CA ALA A 428 29.99 126.69 47.50
C ALA A 428 30.49 127.45 48.75
N GLU A 429 30.92 126.72 49.78
CA GLU A 429 31.50 127.27 51.01
C GLU A 429 32.78 128.07 50.72
N THR A 430 33.74 127.51 49.97
CA THR A 430 34.96 128.24 49.58
C THR A 430 34.68 129.42 48.66
N THR A 431 33.68 129.35 47.77
CA THR A 431 33.26 130.49 46.94
C THR A 431 32.61 131.60 47.78
N ALA A 432 31.77 131.24 48.74
CA ALA A 432 31.16 132.17 49.69
C ALA A 432 32.21 132.84 50.58
N GLU A 433 33.18 132.07 51.08
CA GLU A 433 34.30 132.55 51.90
C GLU A 433 35.23 133.48 51.11
N ILE A 434 35.60 133.13 49.87
CA ILE A 434 36.34 134.02 48.97
C ILE A 434 35.55 135.31 48.69
N THR A 435 34.22 135.23 48.59
CA THR A 435 33.36 136.40 48.40
C THR A 435 33.29 137.27 49.67
N ARG A 436 33.21 136.65 50.86
CA ARG A 436 33.26 137.31 52.16
C ARG A 436 34.59 138.04 52.36
N ILE A 437 35.71 137.36 52.17
CA ILE A 437 37.06 137.94 52.26
C ILE A 437 37.23 139.10 51.28
N ARG A 438 36.71 139.00 50.04
CA ARG A 438 36.73 140.10 49.07
C ARG A 438 35.88 141.29 49.50
N ALA A 439 34.70 141.06 50.08
CA ALA A 439 33.83 142.12 50.58
C ALA A 439 34.42 142.81 51.83
N GLU A 440 35.03 142.04 52.73
CA GLU A 440 35.76 142.55 53.91
C GLU A 440 36.96 143.39 53.48
N ALA A 441 37.80 142.88 52.57
CA ALA A 441 38.95 143.61 52.02
C ALA A 441 38.53 144.87 51.25
N ALA A 442 37.42 144.85 50.50
CA ALA A 442 36.87 146.04 49.87
C ALA A 442 36.41 147.07 50.91
N ALA A 443 35.72 146.63 51.96
CA ALA A 443 35.30 147.51 53.05
C ALA A 443 36.49 148.07 53.86
N ASP A 444 37.60 147.34 54.00
CA ASP A 444 38.84 147.86 54.59
C ASP A 444 39.54 148.87 53.68
N VAL A 445 39.57 148.64 52.37
CA VAL A 445 40.07 149.62 51.40
C VAL A 445 39.23 150.90 51.43
N ASP A 446 37.90 150.81 51.53
CA ASP A 446 37.03 151.98 51.61
C ASP A 446 37.08 152.66 52.99
N ARG A 447 37.26 151.91 54.09
CA ARG A 447 37.61 152.48 55.41
C ARG A 447 38.93 153.26 55.34
N ALA A 448 39.97 152.70 54.72
CA ALA A 448 41.27 153.34 54.58
C ALA A 448 41.20 154.59 53.69
N ARG A 449 40.42 154.55 52.60
CA ARG A 449 40.13 155.73 51.76
C ARG A 449 39.38 156.81 52.52
N ALA A 450 38.35 156.46 53.29
CA ALA A 450 37.58 157.41 54.09
C ALA A 450 38.45 158.05 55.18
N ALA A 451 39.30 157.27 55.87
CA ALA A 451 40.26 157.78 56.83
C ALA A 451 41.29 158.73 56.18
N ALA A 452 41.85 158.36 55.02
CA ALA A 452 42.79 159.21 54.27
C ALA A 452 42.14 160.49 53.74
N ALA A 453 40.87 160.45 53.35
CA ALA A 453 40.10 161.63 52.95
C ALA A 453 39.83 162.55 54.15
N ALA A 454 39.40 162.00 55.29
CA ALA A 454 39.20 162.76 56.52
C ALA A 454 40.51 163.38 57.05
N GLU A 455 41.64 162.67 56.94
CA GLU A 455 42.97 163.19 57.27
C GLU A 455 43.40 164.30 56.31
N THR A 456 43.15 164.15 55.00
CA THR A 456 43.40 165.21 54.00
C THR A 456 42.57 166.46 54.32
N GLU A 457 41.31 166.30 54.72
CA GLU A 457 40.42 167.40 55.07
C GLU A 457 40.81 168.06 56.40
N ARG A 458 41.28 167.27 57.38
CA ARG A 458 41.89 167.80 58.61
C ARG A 458 43.13 168.65 58.31
N ILE A 459 44.01 168.17 57.43
CA ILE A 459 45.20 168.92 56.99
C ILE A 459 44.81 170.21 56.26
N ARG A 460 43.74 170.20 55.44
CA ARG A 460 43.19 171.42 54.82
C ARG A 460 42.65 172.40 55.85
N ALA A 461 41.82 171.94 56.78
CA ALA A 461 41.24 172.79 57.83
C ALA A 461 42.33 173.38 58.75
N GLU A 462 43.36 172.61 59.10
CA GLU A 462 44.52 173.12 59.82
C GLU A 462 45.31 174.16 59.01
N ALA A 463 45.49 173.96 57.70
CA ALA A 463 46.19 174.91 56.83
C ALA A 463 45.37 176.20 56.64
N GLU A 464 44.05 176.10 56.47
CA GLU A 464 43.15 177.25 56.34
C GLU A 464 43.05 178.03 57.65
N ALA A 465 42.98 177.36 58.81
CA ALA A 465 43.06 178.01 60.12
C ALA A 465 44.39 178.77 60.33
N ARG A 466 45.52 178.22 59.87
CA ARG A 466 46.83 178.92 59.89
C ARG A 466 46.82 180.15 58.97
N LEU A 467 46.25 180.04 57.77
CA LEU A 467 46.08 181.18 56.85
C LEU A 467 45.19 182.27 57.46
N ASP A 468 44.12 181.90 58.16
CA ASP A 468 43.22 182.86 58.82
C ASP A 468 43.84 183.54 60.03
N VAL A 469 44.72 182.87 60.78
CA VAL A 469 45.54 183.50 61.82
C VAL A 469 46.50 184.52 61.21
N GLU A 470 47.21 184.18 60.13
CA GLU A 470 48.09 185.15 59.44
C GLU A 470 47.33 186.31 58.79
N ARG A 471 46.14 186.07 58.23
CA ARG A 471 45.24 187.12 57.71
C ARG A 471 44.81 188.08 58.83
N ARG A 472 44.45 187.57 60.01
CA ARG A 472 44.09 188.41 61.18
C ARG A 472 45.29 189.21 61.67
N ALA A 473 46.44 188.59 61.86
CA ALA A 473 47.67 189.29 62.21
C ALA A 473 48.07 190.35 61.14
N ALA A 474 47.84 190.08 59.85
CA ALA A 474 48.05 191.07 58.79
C ALA A 474 47.04 192.23 58.85
N ALA A 475 45.77 191.95 59.14
CA ALA A 475 44.74 192.97 59.33
C ALA A 475 45.00 193.85 60.57
N GLU A 476 45.43 193.27 61.69
CA GLU A 476 45.86 193.99 62.90
C GLU A 476 47.07 194.89 62.63
N ARG A 477 48.10 194.36 61.94
CA ARG A 477 49.27 195.14 61.50
C ARG A 477 48.85 196.33 60.60
N LEU A 478 47.87 196.15 59.72
CA LEU A 478 47.31 197.22 58.88
C LEU A 478 46.44 198.22 59.66
N ALA A 479 45.68 197.77 60.65
CA ALA A 479 44.87 198.63 61.51
C ALA A 479 45.74 199.59 62.33
N VAL A 480 46.79 199.08 62.99
CA VAL A 480 47.76 199.89 63.74
C VAL A 480 48.45 200.93 62.85
N LEU A 481 48.80 200.56 61.61
CA LEU A 481 49.35 201.50 60.63
C LEU A 481 48.34 202.56 60.14
N GLY A 482 47.05 202.20 60.07
CA GLY A 482 45.96 203.14 59.76
C GLY A 482 45.71 204.14 60.88
N GLU A 483 45.70 203.67 62.13
CA GLU A 483 45.48 204.46 63.34
C GLU A 483 46.61 205.47 63.55
N ALA A 484 47.88 205.04 63.49
CA ALA A 484 49.05 205.93 63.53
C ALA A 484 49.03 207.00 62.41
N ARG A 485 48.43 206.69 61.25
CA ARG A 485 48.25 207.64 60.13
C ARG A 485 47.12 208.64 60.37
N ALA A 486 46.06 208.26 61.09
CA ALA A 486 45.01 209.17 61.54
C ALA A 486 45.51 210.13 62.64
N GLU A 487 46.34 209.64 63.58
CA GLU A 487 47.01 210.47 64.59
C GLU A 487 48.02 211.46 63.99
N ALA A 488 48.66 211.11 62.86
CA ALA A 488 49.50 212.04 62.11
C ALA A 488 48.65 213.14 61.46
N ARG A 489 47.50 212.79 60.88
CA ARG A 489 46.58 213.72 60.22
C ARG A 489 45.98 214.73 61.20
N THR A 490 45.46 214.26 62.33
CA THR A 490 44.93 215.12 63.41
C THR A 490 45.99 215.93 64.16
N ARG A 491 47.29 215.73 63.89
CA ARG A 491 48.35 216.67 64.28
C ARG A 491 48.57 217.76 63.23
N ALA A 492 48.60 217.41 61.94
CA ALA A 492 48.68 218.38 60.84
C ALA A 492 47.50 219.37 60.86
N GLU A 493 46.27 218.86 60.98
CA GLU A 493 45.05 219.68 61.04
C GLU A 493 44.95 220.58 62.30
N ARG A 494 45.81 220.37 63.31
CA ARG A 494 45.94 221.27 64.46
C ARG A 494 46.96 222.38 64.18
N ALA A 495 48.07 222.05 63.52
CA ALA A 495 49.06 223.03 63.08
C ALA A 495 48.49 224.02 62.04
N GLU A 496 47.64 223.56 61.12
CA GLU A 496 46.95 224.43 60.15
C GLU A 496 46.03 225.44 60.85
N ARG A 497 45.19 224.99 61.79
CA ARG A 497 44.30 225.89 62.57
C ARG A 497 45.09 226.94 63.37
N GLN A 498 46.21 226.55 63.98
CA GLN A 498 47.10 227.51 64.67
C GLN A 498 47.75 228.53 63.72
N ALA A 499 47.90 228.22 62.43
CA ALA A 499 48.39 229.17 61.42
C ALA A 499 47.27 230.10 60.91
N ASP A 500 46.05 229.59 60.71
CA ASP A 500 44.89 230.37 60.30
C ASP A 500 44.48 231.42 61.35
N ASP A 501 44.51 231.06 62.64
CA ASP A 501 44.21 231.99 63.74
C ASP A 501 45.21 233.16 63.78
N LEU A 502 46.52 232.89 63.65
CA LEU A 502 47.56 233.92 63.53
C LEU A 502 47.39 234.79 62.26
N ALA A 503 46.88 234.20 61.17
CA ALA A 503 46.54 234.93 59.95
C ALA A 503 45.23 235.75 60.06
N ALA A 504 44.42 235.55 61.10
CA ALA A 504 43.29 236.43 61.43
C ALA A 504 43.76 237.66 62.24
N GLU A 505 44.60 237.46 63.27
CA GLU A 505 45.16 238.56 64.07
C GLU A 505 45.89 239.61 63.20
N LEU A 506 46.69 239.15 62.22
CA LEU A 506 47.41 240.04 61.28
C LEU A 506 46.50 240.84 60.34
N ARG A 507 45.23 240.45 60.14
CA ARG A 507 44.26 241.17 59.30
C ARG A 507 43.50 242.24 60.07
N ALA A 508 43.28 242.07 61.37
CA ALA A 508 42.57 243.06 62.20
C ALA A 508 43.32 244.40 62.33
N LEU A 509 44.66 244.39 62.20
CA LEU A 509 45.54 245.52 62.52
C LEU A 509 45.77 246.53 61.38
N ARG A 510 45.05 246.46 60.24
CA ARG A 510 45.57 247.06 58.98
C ARG A 510 44.62 247.86 58.07
N THR A 511 43.44 248.26 58.52
CA THR A 511 42.49 249.04 57.70
C THR A 511 42.03 250.34 58.39
N PRO A 512 42.21 251.53 57.78
CA PRO A 512 41.79 252.80 58.39
C PRO A 512 40.30 253.11 58.12
N GLY A 513 39.67 253.88 59.02
CA GLY A 513 38.26 254.30 58.88
C GLY A 513 38.05 255.82 58.99
N PRO A 514 36.86 256.32 58.62
CA PRO A 514 36.35 257.64 59.01
C PRO A 514 35.35 257.55 60.18
N GLY A 515 35.24 258.60 61.00
CA GLY A 515 34.28 258.68 62.11
C GLY A 515 32.85 259.06 61.67
N GLY A 516 31.85 259.05 62.56
CA GLY A 516 31.90 258.79 64.00
C GLY A 516 30.50 258.73 64.63
N THR A 517 30.39 259.14 65.91
CA THR A 517 29.32 258.87 66.90
C THR A 517 29.30 257.45 67.45
#